data_AF-A0A4S0JXU2-F1
#
_entry.id   AF-A0A4S0JXU2-F1
#
_cell.length_a   1.000
_cell.length_b   1.000
_cell.length_c   1.000
_cell.angle_alpha   90.00
_cell.angle_beta   90.00
_cell.angle_gamma   90.00
#
_symmetry.space_group_name_H-M   'P 1'
#
loop_
_entity.id
_entity.type
_entity.pdbx_description
1 polymer ?
#
loop_
_entity_poly.entity_id
_entity_poly.type
_entity_poly.pdbx_seq_one_letter_code
_entity_poly.pdbx_strand_id
1 'polypeptide(L)'
;LVTIGGLPMCLGYLAWIVHWRARLGWLAPVGRMALTHYLAQSLLCTWLFYHYGLGGFERMPRSVQLLFALLVFAAQVAVSHAWLARFRFGPMEWLWRAMTYRQWPPMRR
;
A
#
# COMPACT_ATOMS: atom_id res chain seq x y z
N LEU A 1 3.92 17.64 33.67
CA LEU A 1 2.58 17.09 33.35
C LEU A 1 2.56 16.34 32.02
N VAL A 2 3.11 16.88 30.92
CA VAL A 2 3.19 16.21 29.60
C VAL A 2 4.00 14.90 29.63
N THR A 3 5.07 14.82 30.44
CA THR A 3 5.96 13.65 30.52
C THR A 3 5.35 12.44 31.22
N ILE A 4 4.45 12.64 32.19
CA ILE A 4 3.83 11.54 32.96
C ILE A 4 2.70 10.88 32.17
N GLY A 5 1.98 11.65 31.32
CA GLY A 5 0.95 11.11 30.43
C GLY A 5 1.48 10.50 29.13
N GLY A 6 2.65 10.96 28.65
CA GLY A 6 3.24 10.49 27.39
C GLY A 6 3.68 9.02 27.45
N LEU A 7 4.34 8.60 28.53
CA LEU A 7 4.79 7.21 28.71
C LEU A 7 3.64 6.18 28.67
N PRO A 8 2.57 6.31 29.47
CA PRO A 8 1.44 5.38 29.42
C PRO A 8 0.67 5.46 28.09
N MET A 9 0.58 6.62 27.43
CA MET A 9 0.02 6.69 26.08
C MET A 9 0.88 5.91 25.08
N CYS A 10 2.20 6.11 25.06
CA CYS A 10 3.10 5.38 24.18
C CYS A 10 3.01 3.87 24.39
N LEU A 11 3.00 3.42 25.66
CA LEU A 11 2.83 2.01 26.01
C LEU A 11 1.46 1.48 25.60
N GLY A 12 0.40 2.27 25.77
CA GLY A 12 -0.96 1.95 25.33
C GLY A 12 -1.04 1.77 23.81
N TYR A 13 -0.49 2.70 23.03
CA TYR A 13 -0.43 2.59 21.57
C TYR A 13 0.39 1.38 21.12
N LEU A 14 1.55 1.15 21.74
CA LEU A 14 2.39 -0.02 21.43
C LEU A 14 1.64 -1.33 21.74
N ALA A 15 1.03 -1.44 22.92
CA ALA A 15 0.25 -2.61 23.31
C ALA A 15 -0.92 -2.86 22.34
N TRP A 16 -1.61 -1.80 21.93
CA TRP A 16 -2.70 -1.88 20.95
C TRP A 16 -2.21 -2.37 19.57
N ILE A 17 -1.13 -1.78 19.04
CA ILE A 17 -0.54 -2.18 17.75
C ILE A 17 -0.05 -3.63 17.82
N VAL A 18 0.62 -4.01 18.91
CA VAL A 18 1.12 -5.36 19.16
C VAL A 18 -0.01 -6.38 19.23
N HIS A 19 -1.12 -6.04 19.90
CA HIS A 19 -2.27 -6.93 20.03
C HIS A 19 -2.96 -7.15 18.67
N TRP A 20 -3.08 -6.09 17.86
CA TRP A 20 -3.70 -6.17 16.55
C TRP A 20 -2.79 -6.74 15.45
N ARG A 21 -1.46 -6.83 15.69
CA ARG A 21 -0.48 -7.32 14.70
C ARG A 21 -0.88 -8.65 14.07
N ALA A 22 -1.40 -9.57 14.88
CA ALA A 22 -1.75 -10.93 14.44
C ALA A 22 -2.95 -10.90 13.48
N ARG A 23 -3.92 -10.01 13.74
CA ARG A 23 -5.11 -9.81 12.88
C ARG A 23 -4.76 -9.07 11.59
N LEU A 24 -3.76 -8.19 11.64
CA LEU A 24 -3.23 -7.45 10.48
C LEU A 24 -2.36 -8.32 9.55
N GLY A 25 -2.07 -9.57 9.90
CA GLY A 25 -1.28 -10.49 9.09
C GLY A 25 -1.84 -10.71 7.68
N TRP A 26 -3.16 -10.58 7.50
CA TRP A 26 -3.80 -10.64 6.18
C TRP A 26 -3.40 -9.46 5.27
N LEU A 27 -3.12 -8.28 5.83
CA LEU A 27 -2.69 -7.11 5.07
C LEU A 27 -1.16 -7.07 4.83
N ALA A 28 -0.41 -7.99 5.44
CA ALA A 28 1.04 -8.10 5.25
C ALA A 28 1.47 -8.16 3.77
N PRO A 29 0.82 -8.91 2.85
CA PRO A 29 1.16 -8.87 1.43
C PRO A 29 1.01 -7.49 0.79
N VAL A 30 -0.01 -6.71 1.17
CA VAL A 30 -0.19 -5.34 0.66
C VAL A 30 0.95 -4.45 1.14
N GLY A 31 1.31 -4.53 2.42
CA GLY A 31 2.43 -3.79 2.98
C GLY A 31 3.79 -4.16 2.36
N ARG A 32 3.99 -5.43 2.00
CA ARG A 32 5.19 -5.89 1.26
C ARG A 32 5.29 -5.29 -0.15
N MET A 33 4.20 -4.75 -0.68
CA MET A 33 4.10 -4.14 -2.01
C MET A 33 3.84 -2.63 -1.98
N ALA A 34 4.15 -1.97 -0.86
CA ALA A 34 3.78 -0.56 -0.65
C ALA A 34 4.28 0.37 -1.77
N LEU A 35 5.51 0.21 -2.25
CA LEU A 35 6.07 1.07 -3.29
C LEU A 35 5.39 0.84 -4.64
N THR A 36 5.20 -0.42 -5.04
CA THR A 36 4.47 -0.81 -6.25
C THR A 36 3.05 -0.24 -6.24
N HIS A 37 2.33 -0.39 -5.12
CA HIS A 37 0.97 0.14 -4.95
C HIS A 37 0.89 1.66 -4.99
N TYR A 38 1.86 2.32 -4.34
CA TYR A 38 1.95 3.77 -4.38
C TYR A 38 2.14 4.29 -5.81
N LEU A 39 3.05 3.68 -6.59
CA LEU A 39 3.25 4.03 -7.99
C LEU A 39 2.01 3.71 -8.83
N ALA A 40 1.42 2.52 -8.66
CA ALA A 40 0.23 2.12 -9.39
C ALA A 40 -0.94 3.08 -9.14
N GLN A 41 -1.21 3.42 -7.87
CA GLN A 41 -2.27 4.37 -7.52
C GLN A 41 -1.96 5.77 -8.07
N SER A 42 -0.70 6.22 -8.01
CA SER A 42 -0.31 7.52 -8.56
C SER A 42 -0.50 7.58 -10.08
N LEU A 43 -0.10 6.53 -10.79
CA LEU A 43 -0.32 6.38 -12.23
C LEU A 43 -1.81 6.33 -12.57
N LEU A 44 -2.60 5.55 -11.83
CA LEU A 44 -4.06 5.46 -12.01
C LEU A 44 -4.73 6.81 -11.78
N CYS A 45 -4.43 7.49 -10.68
CA CYS A 45 -4.98 8.80 -10.38
C CYS A 45 -4.58 9.84 -11.43
N THR A 46 -3.31 9.84 -11.86
CA THR A 46 -2.85 10.76 -12.91
C THR A 46 -3.54 10.45 -14.24
N TRP A 47 -3.70 9.18 -14.60
CA TRP A 47 -4.39 8.79 -15.82
C TRP A 47 -5.90 9.13 -15.80
N LEU A 48 -6.57 8.95 -14.67
CA LEU A 48 -8.02 9.19 -14.57
C LEU A 48 -8.38 10.67 -14.38
N PHE A 49 -7.57 11.42 -13.64
CA PHE A 49 -7.94 12.74 -13.14
C PHE A 49 -7.16 13.89 -13.76
N TYR A 50 -5.96 13.64 -14.31
CA TYR A 50 -5.20 14.69 -14.99
C TYR A 50 -5.72 14.92 -16.42
N HIS A 51 -5.56 16.16 -16.90
CA HIS A 51 -6.13 16.66 -18.16
C HIS A 51 -5.68 15.90 -19.44
N TYR A 52 -4.64 15.06 -19.35
CA TYR A 52 -4.15 14.22 -20.45
C TYR A 52 -4.90 12.87 -20.59
N GLY A 53 -5.82 12.54 -19.68
CA GLY A 53 -6.57 11.28 -19.65
C GLY A 53 -8.08 11.45 -19.85
N LEU A 54 -8.91 10.92 -18.94
CA LEU A 54 -10.38 10.91 -19.06
C LEU A 54 -11.08 12.21 -18.58
N GLY A 55 -10.35 13.17 -18.01
CA GLY A 55 -10.91 14.47 -17.58
C GLY A 55 -12.02 14.37 -16.52
N GLY A 56 -12.10 13.24 -15.79
CA GLY A 56 -13.25 12.90 -14.94
C GLY A 56 -13.29 13.62 -13.58
N PHE A 57 -12.23 14.33 -13.18
CA PHE A 57 -12.16 14.97 -11.85
C PHE A 57 -13.24 16.04 -11.67
N GLU A 58 -13.62 16.72 -12.75
CA GLU A 58 -14.63 17.79 -12.72
C GLU A 58 -16.07 17.26 -12.86
N ARG A 59 -16.25 16.03 -13.36
CA ARG A 59 -17.57 15.43 -13.64
C ARG A 59 -17.99 14.34 -12.65
N MET A 60 -17.06 13.81 -11.85
CA MET A 60 -17.33 12.68 -10.96
C MET A 60 -17.77 13.15 -9.56
N PRO A 61 -18.97 12.79 -9.08
CA PRO A 61 -19.39 13.11 -7.72
C PRO A 61 -18.49 12.42 -6.68
N ARG A 62 -18.28 13.08 -5.52
CA ARG A 62 -17.39 12.60 -4.44
C ARG A 62 -17.70 11.17 -3.96
N SER A 63 -18.98 10.79 -3.95
CA SER A 63 -19.41 9.43 -3.58
C SER A 63 -18.86 8.36 -4.52
N VAL A 64 -18.82 8.64 -5.82
CA VAL A 64 -18.30 7.71 -6.82
C VAL A 64 -16.77 7.64 -6.76
N GLN A 65 -16.10 8.75 -6.46
CA GLN A 65 -14.65 8.75 -6.23
C GLN A 65 -14.26 7.87 -5.03
N LEU A 66 -15.03 7.92 -3.94
CA LEU A 66 -14.82 7.07 -2.77
C LEU A 66 -15.02 5.59 -3.10
N LEU A 67 -16.10 5.26 -3.82
CA LEU A 67 -16.35 3.88 -4.27
C LEU A 67 -15.24 3.37 -5.18
N PHE A 68 -14.77 4.22 -6.11
CA PHE A 68 -13.66 3.90 -6.99
C PHE A 68 -12.38 3.61 -6.20
N ALA A 69 -12.03 4.46 -5.22
CA ALA A 69 -10.87 4.24 -4.36
C ALA A 69 -10.95 2.92 -3.59
N LEU A 70 -12.13 2.58 -3.05
CA LEU A 70 -12.36 1.31 -2.36
C LEU A 70 -12.20 0.11 -3.30
N LEU A 71 -12.72 0.18 -4.53
CA LEU A 71 -12.59 -0.88 -5.53
C LEU A 71 -11.13 -1.06 -5.96
N VAL A 72 -10.42 0.05 -6.22
CA VAL A 72 -9.01 0.02 -6.56
C VAL A 72 -8.18 -0.57 -5.42
N PHE A 73 -8.47 -0.20 -4.17
CA PHE A 73 -7.80 -0.79 -3.00
C PHE A 73 -8.08 -2.28 -2.86
N ALA A 74 -9.34 -2.72 -3.00
CA ALA A 74 -9.70 -4.13 -2.96
C ALA A 74 -9.01 -4.94 -4.07
N ALA A 75 -8.93 -4.37 -5.28
CA ALA A 75 -8.19 -4.97 -6.39
C ALA A 75 -6.69 -5.07 -6.08
N GLN A 76 -6.08 -4.01 -5.52
CA GLN A 76 -4.68 -4.03 -5.08
C GLN A 76 -4.43 -5.12 -4.03
N VAL A 77 -5.33 -5.31 -3.06
CA VAL A 77 -5.25 -6.39 -2.08
C VAL A 77 -5.23 -7.74 -2.79
N ALA A 78 -6.21 -8.03 -3.65
CA ALA A 78 -6.30 -9.30 -4.36
C ALA A 78 -5.05 -9.57 -5.23
N VAL A 79 -4.60 -8.56 -5.97
CA VAL A 79 -3.38 -8.64 -6.80
C VAL A 79 -2.14 -8.90 -5.94
N SER A 80 -2.03 -8.27 -4.76
CA SER A 80 -0.90 -8.49 -3.84
C SER A 80 -0.80 -9.93 -3.38
N HIS A 81 -1.94 -10.50 -2.98
CA HIS A 81 -2.02 -11.90 -2.54
C HIS A 81 -1.67 -12.84 -3.70
N ALA A 82 -2.28 -12.64 -4.87
CA ALA A 82 -2.04 -13.47 -6.05
C ALA A 82 -0.59 -13.38 -6.54
N TRP A 83 0.04 -12.21 -6.45
CA TRP A 83 1.42 -12.01 -6.87
C TRP A 83 2.41 -12.60 -5.87
N LEU A 84 2.24 -12.34 -4.57
CA LEU A 84 3.16 -12.85 -3.54
C LEU A 84 3.04 -14.36 -3.30
N ALA A 85 2.00 -15.00 -3.85
CA ALA A 85 1.93 -16.45 -3.97
C ALA A 85 2.99 -17.00 -4.94
N ARG A 86 3.41 -16.22 -5.95
CA ARG A 86 4.32 -16.63 -7.03
C ARG A 86 5.72 -16.00 -6.89
N PHE A 87 5.78 -14.77 -6.40
CA PHE A 87 6.99 -13.95 -6.31
C PHE A 87 7.30 -13.55 -4.86
N ARG A 88 8.56 -13.29 -4.54
CA ARG A 88 9.01 -12.93 -3.18
C ARG A 88 8.82 -11.45 -2.85
N PHE A 89 8.86 -10.59 -3.87
CA PHE A 89 8.82 -9.13 -3.75
C PHE A 89 7.86 -8.55 -4.81
N GLY A 90 7.34 -7.34 -4.58
CA GLY A 90 6.71 -6.60 -5.66
C GLY A 90 7.74 -6.11 -6.68
N PRO A 91 7.28 -5.82 -7.91
CA PRO A 91 8.16 -5.47 -9.02
C PRO A 91 9.02 -4.24 -8.73
N MET A 92 8.43 -3.20 -8.11
CA MET A 92 9.16 -1.96 -7.80
C MET A 92 10.10 -2.13 -6.61
N GLU A 93 9.70 -2.90 -5.58
CA GLU A 93 10.59 -3.17 -4.44
C GLU A 93 11.77 -4.04 -4.85
N TRP A 94 11.54 -4.98 -5.77
CA TRP A 94 12.61 -5.78 -6.36
C TRP A 94 13.60 -4.90 -7.14
N LEU A 95 13.09 -4.01 -7.99
CA LEU A 95 13.90 -3.06 -8.75
C LEU A 95 14.69 -2.13 -7.82
N TRP A 96 14.01 -1.57 -6.81
CA TRP A 96 14.63 -0.73 -5.79
C TRP A 96 15.77 -1.47 -5.08
N ARG A 97 15.52 -2.70 -4.62
CA ARG A 97 16.53 -3.54 -3.97
C ARG A 97 17.68 -3.87 -4.92
N ALA A 98 17.39 -4.16 -6.18
CA ALA A 98 18.42 -4.42 -7.18
C ALA A 98 19.33 -3.21 -7.39
N MET A 99 18.76 -2.00 -7.41
CA MET A 99 19.51 -0.76 -7.50
C MET A 99 20.31 -0.46 -6.22
N THR A 100 19.72 -0.59 -5.03
CA THR A 100 20.40 -0.29 -3.76
C THR A 100 21.57 -1.22 -3.49
N TYR A 101 21.39 -2.53 -3.71
CA TYR A 101 22.42 -3.52 -3.41
C TYR A 101 23.31 -3.84 -4.62
N ARG A 102 22.98 -3.30 -5.80
CA ARG A 102 23.66 -3.57 -7.08
C ARG A 102 23.78 -5.07 -7.38
N GLN A 103 22.85 -5.85 -6.86
CA GLN A 103 22.75 -7.30 -7.00
C GLN A 103 21.32 -7.64 -7.33
N TRP A 104 21.09 -8.61 -8.22
CA TRP A 104 19.75 -9.00 -8.65
C TRP A 104 19.20 -10.11 -7.74
N PRO A 105 18.37 -9.79 -6.72
CA PRO A 105 17.84 -10.82 -5.84
C PRO A 105 16.89 -11.76 -6.60
N PRO A 106 16.80 -13.05 -6.27
CA PRO A 106 15.89 -13.97 -6.94
C PRO A 106 14.43 -13.55 -6.70
N MET A 107 13.70 -13.29 -7.78
CA MET A 107 12.33 -12.75 -7.74
C MET A 107 11.26 -13.82 -7.52
N ARG A 108 11.49 -15.03 -8.03
CA ARG A 108 10.58 -16.17 -7.94
C ARG A 108 10.79 -16.92 -6.62
N ARG A 109 9.68 -17.37 -6.00
CA ARG A 109 9.75 -18.28 -4.84
C ARG A 109 10.26 -19.65 -5.23
#